data_AF-A0A0Q6JF61-F1
#
_entry.id   AF-A0A0Q6JF61-F1
#
_cell.length_a   1.000
_cell.length_b   1.000
_cell.length_c   1.000
_cell.angle_alpha   90.00
_cell.angle_beta   90.00
_cell.angle_gamma   90.00
#
_symmetry.space_group_name_H-M   'P 1'
#
loop_
_entity.id
_entity.type
_entity.pdbx_description
1 polymer ?
#
loop_
_entity_poly.entity_id
_entity_poly.type
_entity_poly.pdbx_seq_one_letter_code
_entity_poly.pdbx_strand_id
1 'polypeptide(L)'
;MNDRRQPQRESEARDDRARRSHQPLRAQWDPTAVDPSRQRPARPERSARKRSRLGRFTATYGWRAYAIPVLAVVTILVVVDAIRDPGTAISTDSAPGFPALSNTSDGTGVIGVPPAADGNFAETVPSGQLPDGGQFAVQGAGTWRVVPGTTDQVGQGTERTFTYSVEIEDGVDTTGFGGDESFGRLVDQTLGNPKSWTNDQRFAFRRVDTGDPDFRVSLTSQLTIRDACGYDIQLEVSCYNPGIGRVVLNEPRWVRGAVAFQGDIGSYRQYQINHEVGHAIGYQAHQPCETDGGLAPIMMQQTFGTANDDIAVLDPEGVVPMDGKTCRFNPWPYPRA
;
A
#
# COMPACT_ATOMS: atom_id res chain seq x y z
N MET A 1 -31.47 59.80 -66.47
CA MET A 1 -31.01 59.28 -67.77
C MET A 1 -29.96 58.21 -67.52
N ASN A 2 -30.21 57.00 -68.04
CA ASN A 2 -29.33 55.87 -68.44
C ASN A 2 -27.87 55.80 -67.94
N ASP A 3 -27.25 54.65 -67.67
CA ASP A 3 -27.46 53.33 -68.28
C ASP A 3 -26.85 52.19 -67.43
N ARG A 4 -27.33 50.98 -67.71
CA ARG A 4 -26.95 49.67 -67.16
C ARG A 4 -25.51 49.26 -67.49
N ARG A 5 -24.89 48.47 -66.59
CA ARG A 5 -24.39 47.08 -66.84
C ARG A 5 -23.77 46.47 -65.58
N GLN A 6 -24.29 45.31 -65.16
CA GLN A 6 -23.68 44.30 -64.27
C GLN A 6 -22.82 43.31 -65.11
N PRO A 7 -22.20 42.25 -64.54
CA PRO A 7 -21.14 42.22 -63.53
C PRO A 7 -19.97 41.29 -63.97
N GLN A 8 -18.78 41.38 -63.35
CA GLN A 8 -17.75 40.33 -63.46
C GLN A 8 -17.37 39.80 -62.08
N ARG A 9 -17.37 38.46 -62.00
CA ARG A 9 -17.07 37.62 -60.84
C ARG A 9 -15.56 37.41 -60.73
N GLU A 10 -14.99 37.66 -59.56
CA GLU A 10 -13.72 37.09 -59.08
C GLU A 10 -13.90 36.85 -57.57
N SER A 11 -14.45 35.70 -57.18
CA SER A 11 -13.73 34.53 -56.67
C SER A 11 -12.84 34.81 -55.44
N GLU A 12 -13.50 34.85 -54.28
CA GLU A 12 -12.91 34.54 -52.98
C GLU A 12 -12.32 33.12 -53.00
N ALA A 13 -11.00 33.00 -52.84
CA ALA A 13 -10.33 31.75 -52.49
C ALA A 13 -9.78 31.87 -51.06
N ARG A 14 -10.71 31.82 -50.10
CA ARG A 14 -10.43 31.42 -48.72
C ARG A 14 -10.24 29.89 -48.69
N ASP A 15 -9.24 29.45 -47.94
CA ASP A 15 -9.41 28.40 -46.93
C ASP A 15 -9.82 26.98 -47.42
N ASP A 16 -8.95 26.31 -48.17
CA ASP A 16 -9.20 24.93 -48.64
C ASP A 16 -8.17 23.89 -48.15
N ARG A 17 -7.28 24.27 -47.23
CA ARG A 17 -6.29 23.35 -46.64
C ARG A 17 -6.82 22.62 -45.39
N ALA A 18 -7.90 23.10 -44.78
CA ALA A 18 -8.43 22.57 -43.52
C ALA A 18 -9.55 21.52 -43.67
N ARG A 19 -9.98 21.17 -44.90
CA ARG A 19 -11.13 20.26 -45.14
C ARG A 19 -10.81 18.92 -45.80
N ARG A 20 -9.54 18.49 -45.84
CA ARG A 20 -9.14 17.20 -46.47
C ARG A 20 -8.80 16.07 -45.49
N SER A 21 -9.05 16.21 -44.19
CA SER A 21 -8.70 15.15 -43.22
C SER A 21 -9.80 14.11 -42.97
N HIS A 22 -11.06 14.34 -43.37
CA HIS A 22 -12.19 13.47 -42.97
C HIS A 22 -12.90 12.80 -44.16
N GLN A 23 -12.18 12.01 -44.96
CA GLN A 23 -12.80 11.02 -45.85
C GLN A 23 -12.43 9.60 -45.41
N PRO A 24 -13.38 8.65 -45.38
CA PRO A 24 -13.10 7.28 -44.99
C PRO A 24 -12.21 6.59 -46.02
N LEU A 25 -11.20 5.86 -45.54
CA LEU A 25 -10.29 5.04 -46.36
C LEU A 25 -11.12 4.05 -47.18
N ARG A 26 -11.25 4.29 -48.48
CA ARG A 26 -11.73 3.26 -49.42
C ARG A 26 -10.56 2.35 -49.77
N ALA A 27 -10.65 1.10 -49.34
CA ALA A 27 -9.78 0.04 -49.82
C ALA A 27 -9.97 -0.11 -51.34
N GLN A 28 -8.87 0.02 -52.09
CA GLN A 28 -8.86 -0.19 -53.53
C GLN A 28 -8.82 -1.71 -53.79
N TRP A 29 -9.87 -2.22 -54.41
CA TRP A 29 -10.09 -3.64 -54.68
C TRP A 29 -9.71 -3.95 -56.14
N ASP A 30 -8.43 -3.88 -56.50
CA ASP A 30 -7.89 -4.52 -57.71
C ASP A 30 -6.34 -4.54 -57.69
N PRO A 31 -5.69 -5.70 -57.50
CA PRO A 31 -4.23 -5.80 -57.46
C PRO A 31 -3.56 -5.84 -58.84
N THR A 32 -4.29 -5.60 -59.94
CA THR A 32 -3.74 -5.71 -61.32
C THR A 32 -3.77 -4.42 -62.16
N ALA A 33 -4.23 -3.29 -61.61
CA ALA A 33 -4.22 -2.02 -62.33
C ALA A 33 -2.81 -1.42 -62.45
N VAL A 34 -2.30 -1.29 -63.68
CA VAL A 34 -1.01 -0.67 -64.00
C VAL A 34 -1.20 0.84 -64.25
N ASP A 35 -0.65 1.67 -63.37
CA ASP A 35 -0.65 3.14 -63.50
C ASP A 35 0.42 3.60 -64.53
N PRO A 36 0.04 4.33 -65.60
CA PRO A 36 0.96 4.72 -66.68
C PRO A 36 1.88 5.91 -66.35
N SER A 37 1.89 6.43 -65.11
CA SER A 37 2.55 7.70 -64.78
C SER A 37 3.94 7.61 -64.10
N ARG A 38 4.61 6.45 -64.06
CA ARG A 38 5.99 6.32 -63.54
C ARG A 38 7.05 6.17 -64.63
N GLN A 39 7.74 7.28 -64.93
CA GLN A 39 8.97 7.27 -65.72
C GLN A 39 10.09 6.49 -64.98
N ARG A 40 10.65 5.47 -65.64
CA ARG A 40 11.82 4.70 -65.16
C ARG A 40 13.11 5.45 -65.46
N PRO A 41 14.02 5.67 -64.48
CA PRO A 41 15.36 6.14 -64.78
C PRO A 41 16.24 5.00 -65.32
N ALA A 42 17.18 5.35 -66.19
CA ALA A 42 18.11 4.44 -66.83
C ALA A 42 19.04 3.73 -65.82
N ARG A 43 19.28 2.44 -66.07
CA ARG A 43 20.14 1.58 -65.26
C ARG A 43 21.62 1.86 -65.58
N PRO A 44 22.49 2.18 -64.61
CA PRO A 44 23.93 2.22 -64.87
C PRO A 44 24.49 0.79 -64.94
N GLU A 45 25.35 0.54 -65.93
CA GLU A 45 26.11 -0.70 -66.06
C GLU A 45 27.08 -0.84 -64.87
N ARG A 46 26.96 -1.94 -64.12
CA ARG A 46 27.94 -2.30 -63.08
C ARG A 46 28.97 -3.25 -63.68
N SER A 47 30.20 -2.76 -63.80
CA SER A 47 31.38 -3.59 -64.03
C SER A 47 31.57 -4.57 -62.86
N ALA A 48 31.58 -5.87 -63.17
CA ALA A 48 31.76 -6.92 -62.19
C ALA A 48 33.24 -7.03 -61.78
N ARG A 49 33.67 -6.20 -60.82
CA ARG A 49 34.92 -6.47 -60.08
C ARG A 49 34.71 -7.69 -59.18
N LYS A 50 35.48 -8.75 -59.43
CA LYS A 50 35.54 -9.99 -58.62
C LYS A 50 35.75 -9.64 -57.15
N ARG A 51 34.71 -9.79 -56.31
CA ARG A 51 34.81 -9.64 -54.85
C ARG A 51 35.42 -10.91 -54.24
N SER A 52 36.49 -10.72 -53.49
CA SER A 52 37.19 -11.73 -52.69
C SER A 52 36.27 -12.39 -51.65
N ARG A 53 36.61 -13.63 -51.25
CA ARG A 53 35.84 -14.49 -50.32
C ARG A 53 35.55 -13.82 -48.97
N LEU A 54 36.41 -12.90 -48.51
CA LEU A 54 36.19 -12.13 -47.26
C LEU A 54 34.99 -11.16 -47.34
N GLY A 55 34.74 -10.55 -48.50
CA GLY A 55 33.64 -9.60 -48.68
C GLY A 55 32.26 -10.28 -48.79
N ARG A 56 32.23 -11.60 -48.97
CA ARG A 56 31.00 -12.39 -48.96
C ARG A 56 30.59 -12.77 -47.51
N PHE A 57 31.56 -12.81 -46.60
CA PHE A 57 31.35 -13.21 -45.20
C PHE A 57 30.75 -12.07 -44.37
N THR A 58 31.27 -10.85 -44.52
CA THR A 58 30.76 -9.65 -43.84
C THR A 58 29.38 -9.19 -44.33
N ALA A 59 29.00 -9.54 -45.57
CA ALA A 59 27.68 -9.27 -46.12
C ALA A 59 26.59 -10.28 -45.66
N THR A 60 26.99 -11.47 -45.22
CA THR A 60 26.04 -12.53 -44.81
C THR A 60 25.85 -12.57 -43.30
N TYR A 61 26.90 -12.27 -42.52
CA TYR A 61 26.88 -12.28 -41.07
C TYR A 61 27.51 -10.98 -40.56
N GLY A 62 26.75 -9.89 -40.53
CA GLY A 62 27.17 -8.59 -39.97
C GLY A 62 27.58 -8.67 -38.49
N TRP A 63 27.24 -7.69 -37.65
CA TRP A 63 27.59 -7.61 -36.22
C TRP A 63 27.49 -8.93 -35.38
N ARG A 64 26.73 -9.93 -35.85
CA ARG A 64 26.58 -11.29 -35.31
C ARG A 64 27.87 -12.10 -35.22
N ALA A 65 28.91 -11.78 -36.00
CA ALA A 65 30.22 -12.43 -35.88
C ALA A 65 30.91 -12.14 -34.52
N TYR A 66 30.58 -11.01 -33.89
CA TYR A 66 31.06 -10.62 -32.57
C TYR A 66 30.07 -10.96 -31.45
N ALA A 67 28.77 -10.96 -31.75
CA ALA A 67 27.73 -11.23 -30.76
C ALA A 67 27.77 -12.66 -30.20
N ILE A 68 28.07 -13.66 -31.04
CA ILE A 68 28.11 -15.08 -30.62
C ILE A 68 29.27 -15.36 -29.65
N PRO A 69 30.54 -14.99 -29.94
CA PRO A 69 31.62 -15.22 -28.98
C PRO A 69 31.45 -14.38 -27.70
N VAL A 70 30.91 -13.16 -27.79
CA VAL A 70 30.61 -12.34 -26.59
C VAL A 70 29.53 -12.99 -25.73
N LEU A 71 28.42 -13.44 -26.33
CA LEU A 71 27.37 -14.15 -25.59
C LEU A 71 27.91 -15.43 -24.95
N ALA A 72 28.74 -16.20 -25.66
CA ALA A 72 29.35 -17.40 -25.09
C ALA A 72 30.23 -17.10 -23.87
N VAL A 73 31.04 -16.03 -23.92
CA VAL A 73 31.84 -15.59 -22.78
C VAL A 73 30.95 -15.14 -21.62
N VAL A 74 29.90 -14.35 -21.88
CA VAL A 74 28.94 -13.93 -20.85
C VAL A 74 28.22 -15.12 -20.22
N THR A 75 27.80 -16.10 -21.02
CA THR A 75 27.17 -17.33 -20.50
C THR A 75 28.13 -18.12 -19.63
N ILE A 76 29.40 -18.26 -20.03
CA ILE A 76 30.42 -18.92 -19.22
C ILE A 76 30.65 -18.17 -17.90
N LEU A 77 30.71 -16.83 -17.93
CA LEU A 77 30.86 -16.02 -16.73
C LEU A 77 29.67 -16.20 -15.77
N VAL A 78 28.43 -16.17 -16.28
CA VAL A 78 27.22 -16.40 -15.48
C VAL A 78 27.20 -17.82 -14.87
N VAL A 79 27.62 -18.83 -15.62
CA VAL A 79 27.71 -20.22 -15.11
C VAL A 79 28.79 -20.34 -14.03
N VAL A 80 29.94 -19.70 -14.20
CA VAL A 80 31.01 -19.69 -13.20
C VAL A 80 30.59 -18.93 -11.93
N ASP A 81 29.85 -17.83 -12.08
CA ASP A 81 29.28 -17.05 -10.97
C ASP A 81 28.25 -17.88 -10.19
N ALA A 82 27.32 -18.53 -10.89
CA ALA A 82 26.31 -19.41 -10.29
C ALA A 82 26.89 -20.66 -9.58
N ILE A 83 28.11 -21.08 -9.91
CA ILE A 83 28.78 -22.21 -9.25
C ILE A 83 29.65 -21.72 -8.07
N ARG A 84 30.16 -20.48 -8.11
CA ARG A 84 31.03 -19.90 -7.08
C ARG A 84 30.24 -19.24 -5.95
N ASP A 85 29.02 -18.80 -6.22
CA ASP A 85 28.11 -18.21 -5.25
C ASP A 85 26.85 -19.08 -5.16
N PRO A 86 26.76 -20.05 -4.22
CA PRO A 86 25.52 -20.77 -3.95
C PRO A 86 24.54 -19.88 -3.15
N GLY A 87 24.45 -18.61 -3.53
CA GLY A 87 23.59 -17.59 -2.94
C GLY A 87 22.37 -17.35 -3.82
N THR A 88 21.21 -17.76 -3.31
CA THR A 88 19.87 -17.42 -3.83
C THR A 88 19.43 -18.20 -5.07
N ALA A 89 19.28 -19.52 -4.91
CA ALA A 89 18.19 -20.20 -5.59
C ALA A 89 16.88 -19.54 -5.14
N ILE A 90 16.15 -18.92 -6.08
CA ILE A 90 14.79 -18.45 -5.86
C ILE A 90 13.92 -19.70 -5.71
N SER A 91 13.81 -20.18 -4.48
CA SER A 91 12.78 -21.12 -4.06
C SER A 91 11.46 -20.37 -4.12
N THR A 92 10.64 -20.61 -5.14
CA THR A 92 9.25 -20.16 -5.22
C THR A 92 8.32 -20.99 -4.31
N ASP A 93 8.82 -21.47 -3.17
CA ASP A 93 8.08 -22.31 -2.22
C ASP A 93 8.46 -21.97 -0.78
N SER A 94 8.47 -20.67 -0.48
CA SER A 94 8.45 -20.19 0.89
C SER A 94 7.14 -19.45 1.08
N ALA A 95 6.20 -20.11 1.78
CA ALA A 95 5.17 -19.38 2.51
C ALA A 95 5.86 -18.20 3.23
N PRO A 96 5.24 -17.00 3.29
CA PRO A 96 5.85 -15.85 3.95
C PRO A 96 6.30 -16.28 5.34
N GLY A 97 7.61 -16.28 5.58
CA GLY A 97 8.16 -16.62 6.90
C GLY A 97 7.51 -15.75 7.96
N PHE A 98 7.41 -16.27 9.18
CA PHE A 98 6.88 -15.55 10.33
C PHE A 98 7.48 -14.13 10.37
N PRO A 99 6.68 -13.06 10.44
CA PRO A 99 7.21 -11.74 10.71
C PRO A 99 8.01 -11.83 12.01
N ALA A 100 9.26 -11.37 12.02
CA ALA A 100 10.14 -11.52 13.18
C ALA A 100 9.44 -10.92 14.41
N LEU A 101 9.05 -11.79 15.33
CA LEU A 101 8.46 -11.38 16.60
C LEU A 101 9.47 -10.50 17.32
N SER A 102 9.05 -9.30 17.68
CA SER A 102 9.89 -8.33 18.39
C SER A 102 10.22 -8.83 19.80
N ASN A 103 11.12 -9.79 19.91
CA ASN A 103 11.83 -10.14 21.14
C ASN A 103 13.28 -9.61 21.11
N THR A 104 13.65 -8.82 20.09
CA THR A 104 14.95 -8.17 20.04
C THR A 104 14.85 -6.83 20.74
N SER A 105 15.39 -6.80 21.95
CA SER A 105 15.68 -5.64 22.81
C SER A 105 16.58 -4.57 22.16
N ASP A 106 16.82 -4.64 20.86
CA ASP A 106 17.68 -3.74 20.08
C ASP A 106 16.90 -2.62 19.36
N GLY A 107 15.57 -2.59 19.51
CA GLY A 107 14.74 -1.48 19.05
C GLY A 107 13.70 -1.10 20.11
N THR A 108 13.97 -0.04 20.87
CA THR A 108 12.99 0.60 21.78
C THR A 108 11.93 1.42 21.02
N GLY A 109 11.77 1.19 19.71
CA GLY A 109 10.86 1.94 18.86
C GLY A 109 9.42 1.54 19.13
N VAL A 110 8.57 2.53 19.35
CA VAL A 110 7.11 2.39 19.25
C VAL A 110 6.78 2.02 17.81
N ILE A 111 5.95 0.99 17.61
CA ILE A 111 5.54 0.51 16.28
C ILE A 111 4.11 1.00 16.01
N GLY A 112 3.87 1.52 14.80
CA GLY A 112 2.56 2.06 14.37
C GLY A 112 2.49 3.58 14.28
N VAL A 113 3.56 4.28 14.65
CA VAL A 113 3.71 5.74 14.53
C VAL A 113 4.81 6.06 13.53
N PRO A 114 4.68 7.14 12.72
CA PRO A 114 5.79 7.62 11.91
C PRO A 114 7.06 7.85 12.75
N PRO A 115 8.26 7.71 12.16
CA PRO A 115 9.51 8.02 12.86
C PRO A 115 9.51 9.46 13.41
N ALA A 116 10.20 9.66 14.54
CA ALA A 116 10.24 10.92 15.28
C ALA A 116 10.52 12.12 14.35
N ALA A 117 9.69 13.15 14.44
CA ALA A 117 9.74 14.26 13.51
C ALA A 117 11.04 15.07 13.65
N ASP A 118 11.76 15.29 12.56
CA ASP A 118 12.90 16.22 12.46
C ASP A 118 12.46 17.70 12.37
N GLY A 119 11.15 17.96 12.50
CA GLY A 119 10.53 19.27 12.35
C GLY A 119 10.07 19.62 10.93
N ASN A 120 10.21 18.73 9.94
CA ASN A 120 9.78 18.96 8.54
C ASN A 120 8.45 18.30 8.17
N PHE A 121 7.72 17.76 9.15
CA PHE A 121 6.44 17.09 8.94
C PHE A 121 5.32 18.11 8.81
N ALA A 122 4.31 17.83 7.97
CA ALA A 122 3.11 18.66 7.95
C ALA A 122 2.45 18.64 9.34
N GLU A 123 2.14 19.82 9.89
CA GLU A 123 1.64 19.98 11.26
C GLU A 123 0.39 19.14 11.52
N THR A 124 -0.49 19.00 10.51
CA THR A 124 -1.56 18.00 10.45
C THR A 124 -2.02 17.79 9.00
N VAL A 125 -2.72 16.69 8.73
CA VAL A 125 -3.58 16.52 7.54
C VAL A 125 -5.06 16.50 7.96
N PRO A 126 -5.98 17.13 7.22
CA PRO A 126 -7.40 17.17 7.59
C PRO A 126 -8.03 15.79 7.81
N SER A 127 -7.63 14.81 7.00
CA SER A 127 -8.06 13.41 7.08
C SER A 127 -7.65 12.73 8.39
N GLY A 128 -6.55 13.18 8.99
CA GLY A 128 -5.99 12.67 10.24
C GLY A 128 -6.51 13.39 11.48
N GLN A 129 -7.33 14.44 11.36
CA GLN A 129 -7.86 15.14 12.52
C GLN A 129 -8.79 14.24 13.34
N LEU A 130 -8.85 14.46 14.65
CA LEU A 130 -9.83 13.81 15.50
C LEU A 130 -11.21 14.40 15.19
N PRO A 131 -12.20 13.61 14.75
CA PRO A 131 -13.54 14.12 14.52
C PRO A 131 -14.17 14.70 15.79
N ASP A 132 -15.18 15.55 15.65
CA ASP A 132 -16.04 15.93 16.78
C ASP A 132 -16.85 14.73 17.26
N GLY A 133 -17.22 14.73 18.55
CA GLY A 133 -18.00 13.63 19.10
C GLY A 133 -18.07 13.62 20.62
N GLY A 134 -18.24 12.42 21.18
CA GLY A 134 -18.40 12.19 22.61
C GLY A 134 -17.23 12.71 23.44
N GLN A 135 -17.48 12.85 24.74
CA GLN A 135 -16.42 13.12 25.71
C GLN A 135 -15.49 11.92 25.84
N PHE A 136 -14.24 12.20 26.15
CA PHE A 136 -13.17 11.21 26.32
C PHE A 136 -12.28 11.66 27.49
N ALA A 137 -11.47 10.75 28.03
CA ALA A 137 -10.56 11.06 29.11
C ALA A 137 -9.32 11.79 28.56
N VAL A 138 -9.16 13.07 28.93
CA VAL A 138 -7.94 13.82 28.60
C VAL A 138 -6.75 13.30 29.40
N GLN A 139 -6.94 13.07 30.70
CA GLN A 139 -5.92 12.56 31.62
C GLN A 139 -6.43 11.32 32.35
N GLY A 140 -5.67 10.24 32.28
CA GLY A 140 -5.81 9.06 33.14
C GLY A 140 -4.68 8.95 34.17
N ALA A 141 -4.66 7.87 34.93
CA ALA A 141 -3.72 7.67 36.02
C ALA A 141 -2.37 7.07 35.59
N GLY A 142 -2.23 6.62 34.33
CA GLY A 142 -1.06 5.87 33.86
C GLY A 142 -0.96 4.45 34.42
N THR A 143 -2.01 3.98 35.10
CA THR A 143 -2.18 2.59 35.55
C THR A 143 -3.39 1.98 34.86
N TRP A 144 -3.37 0.67 34.64
CA TRP A 144 -4.45 -0.04 33.96
C TRP A 144 -5.04 -1.10 34.86
N ARG A 145 -6.37 -1.17 34.85
CA ARG A 145 -7.16 -2.21 35.48
C ARG A 145 -7.55 -3.25 34.45
N VAL A 146 -7.43 -4.52 34.83
CA VAL A 146 -7.83 -5.65 33.99
C VAL A 146 -9.36 -5.68 33.88
N VAL A 147 -9.87 -5.83 32.66
CA VAL A 147 -11.26 -6.18 32.43
C VAL A 147 -11.40 -7.68 32.69
N PRO A 148 -12.19 -8.13 33.69
CA PRO A 148 -12.34 -9.56 33.98
C PRO A 148 -12.85 -10.35 32.78
N GLY A 149 -12.36 -11.57 32.59
CA GLY A 149 -12.80 -12.47 31.53
C GLY A 149 -11.66 -13.20 30.82
N THR A 150 -11.95 -14.44 30.44
CA THR A 150 -11.05 -15.33 29.69
C THR A 150 -11.78 -15.91 28.49
N THR A 151 -11.04 -16.36 27.48
CA THR A 151 -11.60 -17.12 26.35
C THR A 151 -10.92 -18.47 26.23
N ASP A 152 -11.60 -19.41 25.57
CA ASP A 152 -10.90 -20.55 24.96
C ASP A 152 -9.96 -20.04 23.85
N GLN A 153 -9.10 -20.93 23.35
CA GLN A 153 -8.29 -20.63 22.19
C GLN A 153 -9.18 -20.42 20.95
N VAL A 154 -8.97 -19.32 20.24
CA VAL A 154 -9.55 -19.06 18.92
C VAL A 154 -8.46 -19.11 17.85
N GLY A 155 -8.74 -19.73 16.71
CA GLY A 155 -7.72 -20.05 15.69
C GLY A 155 -6.99 -21.36 15.98
N GLN A 156 -6.21 -21.83 14.99
CA GLN A 156 -5.53 -23.13 15.07
C GLN A 156 -4.20 -23.04 15.81
N GLY A 157 -3.45 -21.95 15.61
CA GLY A 157 -2.18 -21.73 16.30
C GLY A 157 -1.13 -22.79 15.93
N THR A 158 -1.06 -23.19 14.65
CA THR A 158 -0.12 -24.23 14.20
C THR A 158 1.34 -23.83 14.41
N GLU A 159 1.60 -22.52 14.57
CA GLU A 159 2.94 -22.00 14.86
C GLU A 159 2.99 -21.23 16.19
N ARG A 160 2.01 -20.34 16.47
CA ARG A 160 1.97 -19.59 17.74
C ARG A 160 0.55 -19.34 18.24
N THR A 161 0.37 -19.56 19.54
CA THR A 161 -0.79 -19.09 20.30
C THR A 161 -0.38 -17.91 21.16
N PHE A 162 -0.99 -16.76 20.94
CA PHE A 162 -0.78 -15.55 21.74
C PHE A 162 -1.77 -15.48 22.89
N THR A 163 -1.27 -15.22 24.08
CA THR A 163 -2.08 -14.85 25.24
C THR A 163 -2.18 -13.33 25.33
N TYR A 164 -3.36 -12.82 25.64
CA TYR A 164 -3.56 -11.38 25.82
C TYR A 164 -4.47 -11.08 27.02
N SER A 165 -4.24 -9.96 27.68
CA SER A 165 -5.21 -9.35 28.59
C SER A 165 -5.93 -8.18 27.91
N VAL A 166 -7.11 -7.85 28.41
CA VAL A 166 -7.84 -6.63 28.07
C VAL A 166 -7.81 -5.73 29.29
N GLU A 167 -7.34 -4.51 29.12
CA GLU A 167 -7.15 -3.57 30.21
C GLU A 167 -7.65 -2.18 29.81
N ILE A 168 -8.04 -1.40 30.80
CA ILE A 168 -8.49 -0.02 30.60
C ILE A 168 -7.75 0.84 31.62
N GLU A 169 -7.26 2.00 31.18
CA GLU A 169 -6.57 2.92 32.06
C GLU A 169 -7.51 3.41 33.17
N ASP A 170 -7.01 3.45 34.40
CA ASP A 170 -7.71 4.05 35.51
C ASP A 170 -7.96 5.54 35.21
N GLY A 171 -9.22 5.97 35.34
CA GLY A 171 -9.69 7.31 34.97
C GLY A 171 -10.43 7.37 33.62
N VAL A 172 -10.35 6.32 32.79
CA VAL A 172 -11.21 6.21 31.59
C VAL A 172 -12.61 5.75 31.98
N ASP A 173 -13.62 6.57 31.65
CA ASP A 173 -15.05 6.25 31.82
C ASP A 173 -15.61 5.57 30.57
N THR A 174 -15.96 4.29 30.69
CA THR A 174 -16.47 3.46 29.59
C THR A 174 -17.99 3.42 29.49
N THR A 175 -18.71 4.08 30.42
CA THR A 175 -20.17 4.02 30.47
C THR A 175 -20.82 4.48 29.17
N GLY A 176 -20.26 5.51 28.53
CA GLY A 176 -20.75 6.06 27.26
C GLY A 176 -20.73 5.11 26.06
N PHE A 177 -20.01 3.99 26.15
CA PHE A 177 -19.94 2.98 25.08
C PHE A 177 -20.16 1.55 25.58
N GLY A 178 -20.91 1.40 26.68
CA GLY A 178 -21.42 0.11 27.16
C GLY A 178 -20.60 -0.53 28.27
N GLY A 179 -19.67 0.20 28.89
CA GLY A 179 -18.88 -0.28 30.01
C GLY A 179 -17.70 -1.16 29.59
N ASP A 180 -16.90 -1.55 30.58
CA ASP A 180 -15.67 -2.31 30.39
C ASP A 180 -15.87 -3.65 29.70
N GLU A 181 -16.97 -4.34 30.04
CA GLU A 181 -17.33 -5.63 29.44
C GLU A 181 -17.61 -5.48 27.93
N SER A 182 -18.18 -4.36 27.50
CA SER A 182 -18.43 -4.10 26.08
C SER A 182 -17.12 -3.85 25.32
N PHE A 183 -16.16 -3.17 25.93
CA PHE A 183 -14.81 -3.03 25.37
C PHE A 183 -14.14 -4.39 25.22
N GLY A 184 -14.06 -5.18 26.31
CA GLY A 184 -13.41 -6.49 26.26
C GLY A 184 -14.07 -7.46 25.30
N ARG A 185 -15.40 -7.48 25.25
CA ARG A 185 -16.14 -8.32 24.29
C ARG A 185 -15.86 -7.92 22.85
N LEU A 186 -15.73 -6.62 22.54
CA LEU A 186 -15.41 -6.19 21.18
C LEU A 186 -14.00 -6.60 20.78
N VAL A 187 -13.02 -6.55 21.70
CA VAL A 187 -11.68 -7.10 21.48
C VAL A 187 -11.76 -8.59 21.17
N ASP A 188 -12.42 -9.37 22.04
CA ASP A 188 -12.53 -10.83 21.89
C ASP A 188 -13.23 -11.22 20.58
N GLN A 189 -14.34 -10.55 20.25
CA GLN A 189 -15.11 -10.80 19.02
C GLN A 189 -14.35 -10.37 17.77
N THR A 190 -13.52 -9.33 17.86
CA THR A 190 -12.70 -8.90 16.73
C THR A 190 -11.61 -9.94 16.46
N LEU A 191 -10.85 -10.34 17.48
CA LEU A 191 -9.75 -11.29 17.32
C LEU A 191 -10.21 -12.72 17.01
N GLY A 192 -11.39 -13.12 17.50
CA GLY A 192 -11.99 -14.42 17.17
C GLY A 192 -12.75 -14.45 15.85
N ASN A 193 -12.85 -13.34 15.12
CA ASN A 193 -13.58 -13.29 13.86
C ASN A 193 -12.82 -14.05 12.75
N PRO A 194 -13.49 -14.85 11.90
CA PRO A 194 -12.85 -15.47 10.73
C PRO A 194 -12.17 -14.48 9.77
N LYS A 195 -12.57 -13.21 9.78
CA LYS A 195 -11.94 -12.15 8.99
C LYS A 195 -10.70 -11.54 9.64
N SER A 196 -10.44 -11.85 10.91
CA SER A 196 -9.26 -11.41 11.67
C SER A 196 -8.08 -12.37 11.45
N TRP A 197 -7.01 -12.14 12.21
CA TRP A 197 -5.73 -12.85 12.10
C TRP A 197 -5.84 -14.37 12.24
N THR A 198 -6.87 -14.89 12.89
CA THR A 198 -7.14 -16.34 13.02
C THR A 198 -7.48 -17.04 11.70
N ASN A 199 -7.76 -16.30 10.62
CA ASN A 199 -7.88 -16.90 9.29
C ASN A 199 -6.56 -17.54 8.83
N ASP A 200 -5.43 -16.98 9.24
CA ASP A 200 -4.13 -17.61 9.09
C ASP A 200 -3.98 -18.69 10.18
N GLN A 201 -3.88 -19.94 9.76
CA GLN A 201 -3.84 -21.09 10.65
C GLN A 201 -2.63 -21.06 11.60
N ARG A 202 -1.59 -20.29 11.25
CA ARG A 202 -0.39 -20.11 12.08
C ARG A 202 -0.69 -19.44 13.40
N PHE A 203 -1.72 -18.59 13.46
CA PHE A 203 -2.04 -17.79 14.64
C PHE A 203 -3.25 -18.34 15.40
N ALA A 204 -3.16 -18.26 16.72
CA ALA A 204 -4.29 -18.38 17.62
C ALA A 204 -4.18 -17.35 18.74
N PHE A 205 -5.31 -17.04 19.36
CA PHE A 205 -5.40 -16.10 20.48
C PHE A 205 -6.14 -16.74 21.65
N ARG A 206 -5.74 -16.37 22.87
CA ARG A 206 -6.43 -16.76 24.10
C ARG A 206 -6.40 -15.61 25.11
N ARG A 207 -7.57 -15.12 25.52
CA ARG A 207 -7.64 -14.09 26.56
C ARG A 207 -7.37 -14.70 27.93
N VAL A 208 -6.55 -14.02 28.72
CA VAL A 208 -6.28 -14.29 30.13
C VAL A 208 -6.47 -13.00 30.94
N ASP A 209 -6.89 -13.13 32.20
CA ASP A 209 -7.09 -11.99 33.11
C ASP A 209 -6.18 -12.06 34.36
N THR A 210 -5.28 -13.04 34.40
CA THR A 210 -4.27 -13.23 35.44
C THR A 210 -2.95 -13.69 34.82
N GLY A 211 -1.84 -13.46 35.53
CA GLY A 211 -0.49 -13.82 35.06
C GLY A 211 0.11 -12.77 34.12
N ASP A 212 1.06 -13.20 33.30
CA ASP A 212 1.78 -12.35 32.34
C ASP A 212 1.46 -12.80 30.91
N PRO A 213 0.60 -12.08 30.17
CA PRO A 213 0.27 -12.39 28.79
C PRO A 213 1.39 -11.96 27.82
N ASP A 214 1.37 -12.49 26.60
CA ASP A 214 2.30 -12.06 25.54
C ASP A 214 2.19 -10.57 25.22
N PHE A 215 0.97 -10.00 25.27
CA PHE A 215 0.72 -8.55 25.17
C PHE A 215 -0.58 -8.16 25.87
N ARG A 216 -0.77 -6.86 26.13
CA ARG A 216 -1.99 -6.33 26.76
C ARG A 216 -2.69 -5.34 25.84
N VAL A 217 -3.98 -5.55 25.56
CA VAL A 217 -4.81 -4.63 24.77
C VAL A 217 -5.41 -3.59 25.71
N SER A 218 -4.95 -2.34 25.60
CA SER A 218 -5.13 -1.32 26.64
C SER A 218 -5.83 -0.08 26.11
N LEU A 219 -7.06 0.20 26.55
CA LEU A 219 -7.74 1.46 26.23
C LEU A 219 -7.19 2.59 27.10
N THR A 220 -6.67 3.65 26.47
CA THR A 220 -5.79 4.62 27.12
C THR A 220 -6.20 6.06 26.80
N SER A 221 -6.19 6.91 27.83
CA SER A 221 -6.52 8.34 27.77
C SER A 221 -5.56 9.13 26.89
N GLN A 222 -5.97 10.34 26.50
CA GLN A 222 -5.28 11.17 25.53
C GLN A 222 -3.82 11.48 25.91
N LEU A 223 -3.56 11.94 27.13
CA LEU A 223 -2.19 12.33 27.50
C LEU A 223 -1.29 11.11 27.73
N THR A 224 -1.81 10.05 28.34
CA THR A 224 -1.04 8.83 28.57
C THR A 224 -0.65 8.15 27.26
N ILE A 225 -1.52 8.14 26.25
CA ILE A 225 -1.17 7.53 24.96
C ILE A 225 -0.18 8.36 24.16
N ARG A 226 -0.21 9.70 24.25
CA ARG A 226 0.80 10.56 23.65
C ARG A 226 2.19 10.29 24.22
N ASP A 227 2.29 10.03 25.50
CA ASP A 227 3.55 9.65 26.14
C ASP A 227 3.99 8.23 25.73
N ALA A 228 3.04 7.29 25.63
CA ALA A 228 3.34 5.90 25.30
C ALA A 228 3.64 5.66 23.81
N CYS A 229 3.03 6.43 22.92
CA CYS A 229 3.12 6.25 21.46
C CYS A 229 3.92 7.36 20.76
N GLY A 230 4.19 8.49 21.43
CA GLY A 230 4.72 9.68 20.80
C GLY A 230 3.62 10.59 20.24
N TYR A 231 3.94 11.87 20.04
CA TYR A 231 2.99 12.89 19.58
C TYR A 231 3.63 13.97 18.68
N ASP A 232 4.71 13.61 17.98
CA ASP A 232 5.45 14.56 17.15
C ASP A 232 4.63 15.11 15.97
N ILE A 233 3.83 14.25 15.33
CA ILE A 233 2.88 14.62 14.26
C ILE A 233 1.56 15.23 14.80
N GLN A 234 1.45 15.42 16.11
CA GLN A 234 0.29 15.99 16.82
C GLN A 234 -1.09 15.41 16.45
N LEU A 235 -1.13 14.16 15.98
CA LEU A 235 -2.36 13.41 15.70
C LEU A 235 -2.61 12.35 16.77
N GLU A 236 -3.87 12.16 17.11
CA GLU A 236 -4.29 11.06 17.99
C GLU A 236 -4.12 9.73 17.26
N VAL A 237 -3.22 8.88 17.76
CA VAL A 237 -2.92 7.56 17.19
C VAL A 237 -2.90 6.49 18.27
N SER A 238 -3.14 5.26 17.83
CA SER A 238 -2.84 4.05 18.60
C SER A 238 -1.46 3.53 18.20
N CYS A 239 -0.90 2.62 19.00
CA CYS A 239 0.36 1.97 18.68
C CYS A 239 0.48 0.61 19.35
N TYR A 240 1.46 -0.19 18.91
CA TYR A 240 2.04 -1.23 19.73
C TYR A 240 3.37 -0.73 20.33
N ASN A 241 3.45 -0.67 21.65
CA ASN A 241 4.67 -0.33 22.38
C ASN A 241 5.27 -1.60 23.01
N PRO A 242 6.33 -2.18 22.40
CA PRO A 242 6.99 -3.37 22.93
C PRO A 242 7.71 -3.11 24.26
N GLY A 243 8.15 -1.87 24.52
CA GLY A 243 8.84 -1.48 25.75
C GLY A 243 7.99 -1.61 27.02
N ILE A 244 6.66 -1.58 26.86
CA ILE A 244 5.70 -1.83 27.95
C ILE A 244 4.81 -3.06 27.68
N GLY A 245 5.04 -3.78 26.56
CA GLY A 245 4.27 -4.96 26.17
C GLY A 245 2.78 -4.70 25.94
N ARG A 246 2.43 -3.53 25.37
CA ARG A 246 1.03 -3.09 25.22
C ARG A 246 0.68 -2.72 23.79
N VAL A 247 -0.47 -3.22 23.34
CA VAL A 247 -1.27 -2.61 22.29
C VAL A 247 -2.04 -1.47 22.96
N VAL A 248 -1.63 -0.23 22.70
CA VAL A 248 -2.18 0.97 23.32
C VAL A 248 -3.22 1.56 22.37
N LEU A 249 -4.50 1.41 22.71
CA LEU A 249 -5.63 1.91 21.94
C LEU A 249 -6.02 3.31 22.41
N ASN A 250 -6.04 4.26 21.48
CA ASN A 250 -6.39 5.65 21.72
C ASN A 250 -7.88 5.78 22.04
N GLU A 251 -8.21 6.13 23.28
CA GLU A 251 -9.60 6.30 23.74
C GLU A 251 -10.32 7.48 23.05
N PRO A 252 -9.70 8.65 22.82
CA PRO A 252 -10.30 9.69 21.97
C PRO A 252 -10.77 9.15 20.61
N ARG A 253 -9.95 8.33 19.95
CA ARG A 253 -10.31 7.67 18.68
C ARG A 253 -11.32 6.53 18.87
N TRP A 254 -11.29 5.82 19.99
CA TRP A 254 -12.32 4.84 20.32
C TRP A 254 -13.70 5.46 20.42
N VAL A 255 -13.80 6.70 20.92
CA VAL A 255 -15.05 7.45 21.05
C VAL A 255 -15.47 8.11 19.75
N ARG A 256 -14.52 8.74 19.03
CA ARG A 256 -14.84 9.65 17.91
C ARG A 256 -14.47 9.12 16.52
N GLY A 257 -13.68 8.05 16.47
CA GLY A 257 -13.28 7.39 15.23
C GLY A 257 -12.24 8.15 14.43
N ALA A 258 -12.21 7.89 13.12
CA ALA A 258 -11.42 8.60 12.14
C ALA A 258 -12.30 9.05 10.97
N VAL A 259 -11.93 10.18 10.35
CA VAL A 259 -12.67 10.79 9.24
C VAL A 259 -12.87 9.79 8.09
N ALA A 260 -11.85 8.97 7.80
CA ALA A 260 -11.89 7.97 6.74
C ALA A 260 -13.00 6.91 6.89
N PHE A 261 -13.49 6.69 8.11
CA PHE A 261 -14.56 5.72 8.39
C PHE A 261 -15.96 6.33 8.33
N GLN A 262 -16.09 7.63 8.04
CA GLN A 262 -17.37 8.30 7.73
C GLN A 262 -18.45 8.10 8.81
N GLY A 263 -18.04 8.06 10.08
CA GLY A 263 -18.93 7.85 11.22
C GLY A 263 -19.24 6.39 11.56
N ASP A 264 -18.71 5.42 10.81
CA ASP A 264 -18.78 4.00 11.18
C ASP A 264 -17.76 3.68 12.30
N ILE A 265 -18.16 4.03 13.52
CA ILE A 265 -17.34 3.83 14.72
C ILE A 265 -17.10 2.34 15.02
N GLY A 266 -18.04 1.46 14.65
CA GLY A 266 -17.92 0.02 14.87
C GLY A 266 -16.79 -0.56 14.04
N SER A 267 -16.78 -0.25 12.74
CA SER A 267 -15.68 -0.63 11.85
C SER A 267 -14.36 0.00 12.28
N TYR A 268 -14.35 1.27 12.69
CA TYR A 268 -13.10 1.90 13.14
C TYR A 268 -12.48 1.20 14.37
N ARG A 269 -13.30 0.82 15.36
CA ARG A 269 -12.82 0.08 16.54
C ARG A 269 -12.22 -1.28 16.16
N GLN A 270 -12.86 -2.01 15.24
CA GLN A 270 -12.33 -3.27 14.72
C GLN A 270 -11.01 -3.08 13.96
N TYR A 271 -10.92 -2.04 13.13
CA TYR A 271 -9.69 -1.63 12.46
C TYR A 271 -8.57 -1.38 13.48
N GLN A 272 -8.85 -0.54 14.48
CA GLN A 272 -7.88 -0.14 15.50
C GLN A 272 -7.35 -1.37 16.25
N ILE A 273 -8.22 -2.30 16.65
CA ILE A 273 -7.80 -3.55 17.29
C ILE A 273 -6.92 -4.39 16.35
N ASN A 274 -7.39 -4.66 15.13
CA ASN A 274 -6.69 -5.55 14.22
C ASN A 274 -5.34 -4.98 13.76
N HIS A 275 -5.27 -3.66 13.51
CA HIS A 275 -4.06 -2.97 13.08
C HIS A 275 -2.96 -3.07 14.15
N GLU A 276 -3.27 -2.65 15.39
CA GLU A 276 -2.27 -2.64 16.44
C GLU A 276 -1.89 -4.04 16.92
N VAL A 277 -2.84 -4.97 16.95
CA VAL A 277 -2.51 -6.39 17.21
C VAL A 277 -1.67 -6.96 16.08
N GLY A 278 -1.85 -6.50 14.83
CA GLY A 278 -0.96 -6.82 13.71
C GLY A 278 0.50 -6.50 14.03
N HIS A 279 0.78 -5.31 14.56
CA HIS A 279 2.11 -4.94 15.03
C HIS A 279 2.61 -5.85 16.16
N ALA A 280 1.75 -6.16 17.14
CA ALA A 280 2.12 -7.02 18.27
C ALA A 280 2.50 -8.45 17.86
N ILE A 281 1.85 -8.99 16.83
CA ILE A 281 2.12 -10.35 16.30
C ILE A 281 3.21 -10.36 15.21
N GLY A 282 3.83 -9.21 14.92
CA GLY A 282 5.05 -9.09 14.11
C GLY A 282 4.91 -8.35 12.78
N TYR A 283 3.72 -7.89 12.38
CA TYR A 283 3.56 -7.08 11.17
C TYR A 283 4.02 -5.64 11.43
N GLN A 284 5.32 -5.37 11.37
CA GLN A 284 5.89 -4.08 11.77
C GLN A 284 5.66 -2.95 10.76
N ALA A 285 5.62 -3.26 9.47
CA ALA A 285 5.56 -2.25 8.41
C ALA A 285 4.11 -1.88 8.07
N HIS A 286 3.86 -0.58 7.93
CA HIS A 286 2.63 -0.11 7.30
C HIS A 286 2.58 -0.51 5.82
N GLN A 287 1.37 -0.59 5.27
CA GLN A 287 1.15 -0.94 3.87
C GLN A 287 0.40 0.17 3.14
N PRO A 288 0.79 0.52 1.89
CA PRO A 288 0.06 1.50 1.11
C PRO A 288 -1.23 0.92 0.54
N CYS A 289 -2.13 1.80 0.09
CA CYS A 289 -3.21 1.42 -0.81
C CYS A 289 -2.61 0.87 -2.13
N GLU A 290 -2.91 -0.40 -2.42
CA GLU A 290 -2.35 -1.09 -3.59
C GLU A 290 -3.13 -0.78 -4.88
N THR A 291 -4.46 -0.75 -4.76
CA THR A 291 -5.41 -0.61 -5.88
C THR A 291 -6.36 0.54 -5.60
N ASP A 292 -6.42 1.50 -6.52
CA ASP A 292 -7.36 2.62 -6.45
C ASP A 292 -8.82 2.12 -6.39
N GLY A 293 -9.60 2.67 -5.45
CA GLY A 293 -10.95 2.21 -5.10
C GLY A 293 -11.04 0.84 -4.41
N GLY A 294 -9.90 0.16 -4.20
CA GLY A 294 -9.79 -1.10 -3.50
C GLY A 294 -10.10 -1.00 -2.01
N LEU A 295 -10.07 -2.12 -1.28
CA LEU A 295 -10.07 -2.08 0.18
C LEU A 295 -8.65 -1.78 0.67
N ALA A 296 -8.51 -0.90 1.64
CA ALA A 296 -7.23 -0.63 2.28
C ALA A 296 -6.69 -1.93 2.93
N PRO A 297 -5.38 -2.23 2.81
CA PRO A 297 -4.78 -3.26 3.64
C PRO A 297 -4.94 -2.93 5.12
N ILE A 298 -5.05 -3.94 5.99
CA ILE A 298 -5.25 -3.71 7.43
C ILE A 298 -4.10 -2.90 8.04
N MET A 299 -2.88 -3.11 7.55
CA MET A 299 -1.68 -2.41 8.00
C MET A 299 -1.50 -1.03 7.33
N MET A 300 -2.44 -0.55 6.52
CA MET A 300 -2.47 0.87 6.14
C MET A 300 -2.86 1.70 7.36
N GLN A 301 -2.18 2.82 7.61
CA GLN A 301 -2.50 3.72 8.73
C GLN A 301 -3.77 4.56 8.40
N GLN A 302 -4.92 3.89 8.40
CA GLN A 302 -6.22 4.45 8.03
C GLN A 302 -6.73 5.54 8.98
N THR A 303 -6.11 5.70 10.16
CA THR A 303 -6.38 6.83 11.06
C THR A 303 -5.97 8.16 10.42
N PHE A 304 -4.97 8.16 9.54
CA PHE A 304 -4.53 9.36 8.80
C PHE A 304 -5.31 9.60 7.51
N GLY A 305 -6.05 8.60 7.03
CA GLY A 305 -6.73 8.65 5.74
C GLY A 305 -6.60 7.35 4.97
N THR A 306 -7.36 7.21 3.89
CA THR A 306 -7.26 6.07 2.97
C THR A 306 -6.69 6.46 1.60
N ALA A 307 -6.22 7.70 1.45
CA ALA A 307 -5.39 8.12 0.32
C ALA A 307 -3.91 7.96 0.69
N ASN A 308 -3.11 7.45 -0.24
CA ASN A 308 -1.67 7.31 0.00
C ASN A 308 -1.00 8.66 0.24
N ASP A 309 -1.40 9.69 -0.51
CA ASP A 309 -0.85 11.04 -0.40
C ASP A 309 -1.05 11.65 1.00
N ASP A 310 -2.19 11.40 1.66
CA ASP A 310 -2.47 11.88 3.02
C ASP A 310 -1.46 11.29 4.04
N ILE A 311 -1.11 10.01 3.87
CA ILE A 311 -0.15 9.31 4.74
C ILE A 311 1.28 9.74 4.40
N ALA A 312 1.62 9.80 3.11
CA ALA A 312 2.96 10.11 2.66
C ALA A 312 3.41 11.54 3.01
N VAL A 313 2.47 12.49 3.12
CA VAL A 313 2.78 13.86 3.60
C VAL A 313 3.16 13.88 5.09
N LEU A 314 2.61 12.95 5.89
CA LEU A 314 2.94 12.78 7.31
C LEU A 314 4.13 11.84 7.55
N ASP A 315 4.61 11.16 6.52
CA ASP A 315 5.80 10.31 6.59
C ASP A 315 6.51 10.29 5.22
N PRO A 316 7.17 11.39 4.82
CA PRO A 316 7.76 11.52 3.48
C PRO A 316 8.88 10.52 3.18
N GLU A 317 9.52 9.99 4.23
CA GLU A 317 10.54 8.95 4.15
C GLU A 317 9.96 7.54 4.36
N GLY A 318 8.65 7.45 4.57
CA GLY A 318 7.92 6.22 4.81
C GLY A 318 7.77 5.33 3.58
N VAL A 319 7.15 4.17 3.80
CA VAL A 319 6.91 3.16 2.75
C VAL A 319 5.71 3.45 1.86
N VAL A 320 4.94 4.51 2.16
CA VAL A 320 3.71 4.86 1.43
C VAL A 320 4.04 5.90 0.34
N PRO A 321 3.83 5.59 -0.95
CA PRO A 321 4.19 6.48 -2.05
C PRO A 321 3.15 7.57 -2.28
N MET A 322 3.55 8.76 -2.73
CA MET A 322 2.64 9.79 -3.27
C MET A 322 2.20 9.44 -4.71
N ASP A 323 1.35 8.43 -4.86
CA ASP A 323 0.87 7.92 -6.16
C ASP A 323 -0.59 8.23 -6.48
N GLY A 324 -1.26 9.03 -5.64
CA GLY A 324 -2.63 9.50 -5.84
C GLY A 324 -3.71 8.43 -5.64
N LYS A 325 -3.36 7.20 -5.25
CA LYS A 325 -4.35 6.14 -5.03
C LYS A 325 -5.14 6.38 -3.75
N THR A 326 -6.43 6.10 -3.83
CA THR A 326 -7.34 6.14 -2.68
C THR A 326 -8.08 4.82 -2.52
N CYS A 327 -7.97 4.23 -1.34
CA CYS A 327 -8.70 3.03 -0.95
C CYS A 327 -9.99 3.37 -0.21
N ARG A 328 -10.88 2.39 -0.11
CA ARG A 328 -12.00 2.36 0.84
C ARG A 328 -11.50 1.80 2.18
N PHE A 329 -12.05 2.29 3.28
CA PHE A 329 -11.68 1.79 4.62
C PHE A 329 -11.94 0.29 4.74
N ASN A 330 -11.16 -0.39 5.57
CA ASN A 330 -11.25 -1.82 5.81
C ASN A 330 -10.77 -2.17 7.22
N PRO A 331 -11.62 -2.78 8.06
CA PRO A 331 -11.24 -3.14 9.41
C PRO A 331 -10.68 -4.55 9.58
N TRP A 332 -10.49 -5.31 8.49
CA TRP A 332 -10.14 -6.74 8.55
C TRP A 332 -8.88 -7.11 7.75
N PRO A 333 -7.98 -7.96 8.27
CA PRO A 333 -6.89 -8.55 7.47
C PRO A 333 -7.41 -9.47 6.34
N TYR A 334 -8.52 -10.19 6.57
CA TYR A 334 -9.11 -11.12 5.60
C TYR A 334 -10.59 -10.78 5.35
N PRO A 335 -10.91 -9.66 4.68
CA PRO A 335 -12.28 -9.14 4.61
C PRO A 335 -13.29 -10.05 3.86
N ARG A 336 -12.78 -11.05 3.12
CA ARG A 336 -13.55 -12.00 2.30
C ARG A 336 -13.67 -13.42 2.90
N ALA A 337 -13.13 -13.64 4.10
CA ALA A 337 -13.20 -14.94 4.78
C ALA A 337 -14.64 -15.31 5.18
#